data_AF-A0A8X6V950-F1
#
_entry.id   AF-A0A8X6V950-F1
#
_cell.length_a   1.000
_cell.length_b   1.000
_cell.length_c   1.000
_cell.angle_alpha   90.00
_cell.angle_beta   90.00
_cell.angle_gamma   90.00
#
_symmetry.space_group_name_H-M   'P 1'
#
loop_
_entity.id
_entity.type
_entity.pdbx_description
1 polymer ?
#
loop_
_entity_poly.entity_id
_entity_poly.type
_entity_poly.pdbx_seq_one_letter_code
_entity_poly.pdbx_strand_id
1 'polypeptide(L)'
;MVYGTSIKLPGEFFDPPTINMDPQNFVAKLQQHMAELKPLKSPSNRKQNIFVHKDLKSCSHVFIRIDRVKKALEPPYEGPYAVQKKV
;
A
#
# COMPACT_ATOMS: atom_id res chain seq x y z
N MET A 1 32.50 -23.63 6.21
CA MET A 1 32.26 -23.28 4.79
C MET A 1 31.72 -24.51 4.11
N VAL A 2 30.52 -24.45 3.53
CA VAL A 2 29.84 -25.61 2.92
C VAL A 2 30.28 -25.70 1.46
N TYR A 3 31.33 -26.48 1.20
CA TYR A 3 31.80 -26.79 -0.15
C TYR A 3 31.25 -28.16 -0.55
N GLY A 4 30.51 -28.23 -1.65
CA GLY A 4 30.01 -29.52 -2.16
C GLY A 4 28.92 -29.44 -3.21
N THR A 5 28.25 -28.29 -3.36
CA THR A 5 27.24 -28.08 -4.41
C THR A 5 27.57 -26.86 -5.25
N SER A 6 27.35 -26.96 -6.56
CA SER A 6 27.53 -25.84 -7.47
C SER A 6 26.57 -24.71 -7.08
N ILE A 7 27.08 -23.49 -6.95
CA ILE A 7 26.25 -22.31 -6.69
C ILE A 7 25.42 -22.07 -7.94
N LYS A 8 24.11 -22.36 -7.86
CA LYS A 8 23.18 -22.08 -8.95
C LYS A 8 23.07 -20.57 -9.17
N LEU A 9 23.19 -20.14 -10.42
CA LEU A 9 22.93 -18.75 -10.78
C LEU A 9 21.42 -18.46 -10.67
N PRO A 10 21.00 -17.21 -10.41
CA PRO A 10 19.58 -16.83 -10.29
C PRO A 10 18.67 -17.29 -11.44
N GLY A 11 19.21 -17.54 -12.63
CA GLY A 11 18.48 -18.08 -13.79
C GLY A 11 18.34 -19.62 -13.82
N GLU A 12 19.12 -20.36 -13.03
CA GLU A 12 19.13 -21.83 -13.01
C GLU A 12 18.19 -22.42 -11.93
N PHE A 13 17.42 -21.56 -11.27
CA PHE A 13 16.43 -21.98 -10.27
C PHE A 13 15.13 -22.50 -10.89
N PHE A 14 14.85 -22.12 -12.13
CA PHE A 14 13.59 -22.46 -12.78
C PHE A 14 13.76 -23.69 -13.65
N ASP A 15 12.98 -24.72 -13.35
CA ASP A 15 12.87 -25.88 -14.23
C ASP A 15 12.15 -25.46 -15.53
N PRO A 16 12.53 -26.05 -16.69
CA PRO A 16 11.81 -25.80 -17.92
C PRO A 16 10.34 -26.21 -17.75
N PRO A 17 9.39 -25.42 -18.28
CA PRO A 17 7.97 -25.69 -18.10
C PRO A 17 7.63 -27.07 -18.66
N THR A 18 7.08 -27.95 -17.82
CA THR A 18 6.68 -29.31 -18.18
C THR A 18 5.35 -29.37 -18.93
N ILE A 19 4.65 -28.24 -19.03
CA ILE A 19 3.30 -28.13 -19.60
C ILE A 19 3.34 -27.04 -20.68
N ASN A 20 3.02 -27.43 -21.92
CA ASN A 20 2.68 -26.49 -22.98
C ASN A 20 1.29 -25.90 -22.71
N MET A 21 1.20 -24.96 -21.76
CA MET A 21 -0.06 -24.23 -21.54
C MET A 21 -0.28 -23.25 -22.68
N ASP A 22 -1.45 -23.31 -23.29
CA ASP A 22 -1.92 -22.27 -24.20
C ASP A 22 -1.94 -20.91 -23.46
N PRO A 23 -1.20 -19.89 -23.93
CA PRO A 23 -1.11 -18.59 -23.26
C PRO A 23 -2.48 -17.96 -23.01
N GLN A 24 -3.45 -18.16 -23.92
CA GLN A 24 -4.79 -17.58 -23.77
C GLN A 24 -5.55 -18.20 -22.60
N ASN A 25 -5.48 -19.53 -22.47
CA ASN A 25 -6.08 -20.24 -21.35
C ASN A 25 -5.42 -19.90 -20.01
N PHE A 26 -4.09 -19.69 -19.99
CA PHE A 26 -3.38 -19.25 -18.79
C PHE A 26 -3.88 -17.88 -18.32
N VAL A 27 -3.97 -16.90 -19.23
CA VAL A 27 -4.42 -15.55 -18.90
C VAL A 27 -5.87 -15.56 -18.41
N ALA A 28 -6.75 -16.33 -19.06
CA ALA A 28 -8.15 -16.45 -18.64
C ALA A 28 -8.28 -17.02 -17.22
N LYS A 29 -7.53 -18.09 -16.90
CA LYS A 29 -7.50 -18.67 -15.55
C LYS A 29 -6.95 -17.69 -14.52
N LEU A 30 -5.88 -16.96 -14.85
CA LEU A 30 -5.30 -15.96 -13.95
C LEU A 30 -6.29 -14.84 -13.64
N GLN A 31 -6.98 -14.33 -14.66
CA GLN A 31 -8.01 -13.31 -14.49
C GLN A 31 -9.17 -13.81 -13.61
N GLN A 32 -9.61 -15.06 -13.82
CA GLN A 32 -10.64 -15.67 -12.98
C GLN A 32 -10.19 -15.77 -11.52
N HIS A 33 -8.98 -16.27 -11.26
CA HIS A 33 -8.44 -16.36 -9.90
C HIS A 33 -8.32 -14.99 -9.25
N MET A 34 -7.81 -13.98 -9.96
CA MET A 34 -7.71 -12.61 -9.45
C MET A 34 -9.07 -11.98 -9.15
N ALA A 35 -10.10 -12.30 -9.94
CA ALA A 35 -11.47 -11.85 -9.68
C ALA A 35 -12.09 -12.52 -8.44
N GLU A 36 -11.72 -13.78 -8.17
CA GLU A 36 -12.16 -14.53 -6.98
C GLU A 36 -11.44 -14.08 -5.69
N LEU A 37 -10.25 -13.48 -5.80
CA LEU A 37 -9.54 -12.88 -4.67
C LEU A 37 -10.33 -11.69 -4.12
N LYS A 38 -11.18 -11.96 -3.13
CA LYS A 38 -11.80 -10.89 -2.34
C LYS A 38 -10.76 -10.30 -1.40
N PRO A 39 -10.72 -8.96 -1.24
CA PRO A 39 -9.97 -8.36 -0.15
C PRO A 39 -10.39 -9.04 1.14
N LEU A 40 -9.42 -9.55 1.90
CA LEU A 40 -9.70 -10.01 3.25
C LEU A 40 -10.42 -8.85 3.95
N LYS A 41 -11.55 -9.11 4.60
CA LYS A 41 -12.19 -8.11 5.46
C LYS A 41 -11.16 -7.75 6.51
N SER A 42 -10.38 -6.70 6.26
CA SER A 42 -9.61 -6.03 7.29
C SER A 42 -10.63 -5.80 8.40
N PRO A 43 -10.33 -6.15 9.66
CA PRO A 43 -11.25 -5.85 10.73
C PRO A 43 -11.50 -4.34 10.72
N SER A 44 -12.63 -3.95 10.11
CA SER A 44 -13.18 -2.61 10.11
C SER A 44 -13.77 -2.37 11.49
N ASN A 45 -12.90 -2.49 12.49
CA ASN A 45 -13.18 -2.39 13.90
C ASN A 45 -11.89 -2.05 14.67
N ARG A 46 -10.92 -1.40 14.03
CA ARG A 46 -10.19 -0.40 14.79
C ARG A 46 -11.15 0.78 14.89
N LYS A 47 -11.93 0.84 15.97
CA LYS A 47 -12.14 2.15 16.61
C LYS A 47 -10.73 2.66 16.82
N GLN A 48 -10.18 3.36 15.83
CA GLN A 48 -8.87 3.94 15.96
C GLN A 48 -9.07 4.91 17.11
N ASN A 49 -8.53 4.58 18.28
CA ASN A 49 -8.38 5.52 19.37
C ASN A 49 -7.33 6.52 18.89
N ILE A 50 -7.71 7.36 17.92
CA ILE A 50 -6.88 8.42 17.41
C ILE A 50 -6.79 9.39 18.57
N PHE A 51 -5.58 9.62 19.04
CA PHE A 51 -5.35 10.68 20.00
C PHE A 51 -5.70 12.02 19.33
N VAL A 52 -6.70 12.69 19.88
CA VAL A 52 -7.09 14.04 19.46
C VAL A 52 -6.75 15.00 20.60
N HIS A 53 -5.93 16.00 20.30
CA HIS A 53 -5.56 17.01 21.27
C HIS A 53 -6.79 17.82 21.71
N LYS A 54 -6.91 18.12 23.01
CA LYS A 54 -8.09 18.80 23.58
C LYS A 54 -8.32 20.18 22.94
N ASP A 55 -7.24 20.89 22.67
CA ASP A 55 -7.29 22.24 22.10
C ASP A 55 -7.75 22.25 20.64
N LEU A 56 -7.77 21.10 19.95
CA LEU A 56 -8.30 21.05 18.58
C LEU A 56 -9.77 21.52 18.51
N LYS A 57 -10.51 21.36 19.62
CA LYS A 57 -11.88 21.87 19.76
C LYS A 57 -11.94 23.39 19.87
N SER A 58 -10.90 24.05 20.37
CA SER A 58 -10.87 25.50 20.59
C SER A 58 -10.01 26.26 19.57
N CYS A 59 -9.11 25.60 18.85
CA CYS A 59 -8.20 26.19 17.86
C CYS A 59 -8.93 27.11 16.86
N SER A 60 -8.34 28.29 16.63
CA SER A 60 -8.80 29.26 15.62
C SER A 60 -8.24 28.96 14.23
N HIS A 61 -7.05 28.38 14.16
CA HIS A 61 -6.37 28.06 12.91
C HIS A 61 -5.82 26.63 12.90
N VAL A 62 -5.71 26.06 11.70
CA VAL A 62 -5.14 24.72 11.47
C VAL A 62 -4.22 24.74 10.25
N PHE A 63 -3.23 23.84 10.27
CA PHE A 63 -2.41 23.51 9.10
C PHE A 63 -2.93 22.22 8.46
N ILE A 64 -3.10 22.21 7.15
CA ILE A 64 -3.65 21.08 6.40
C ILE A 64 -2.51 20.32 5.73
N ARG A 65 -2.48 19.01 5.89
CA ARG A 65 -1.47 18.15 5.26
C ARG A 65 -1.75 18.06 3.77
N ILE A 66 -0.71 18.23 2.97
CA ILE A 66 -0.78 18.07 1.52
C ILE A 66 -0.28 16.67 1.16
N ASP A 67 -1.13 15.78 0.66
CA ASP A 67 -0.75 14.41 0.31
C ASP A 67 -0.46 14.20 -1.19
N ARG A 68 -0.23 15.30 -1.94
CA ARG A 68 0.25 15.26 -3.33
C ARG A 68 1.75 14.91 -3.40
N VAL A 69 2.22 14.47 -4.56
CA VAL A 69 3.67 14.37 -4.84
C VAL A 69 4.27 15.77 -4.73
N LYS A 70 5.20 15.94 -3.79
CA LYS A 70 5.80 17.22 -3.44
C LYS A 70 7.08 17.47 -4.22
N LYS A 71 7.39 18.75 -4.43
CA LYS A 71 8.73 19.17 -4.89
C LYS A 71 9.73 19.08 -3.73
N ALA A 72 11.02 19.07 -4.06
CA ALA A 72 12.07 19.12 -3.06
C ALA A 72 11.91 20.38 -2.18
N LEU A 73 12.09 20.20 -0.86
CA LEU A 73 11.99 21.26 0.15
C LEU A 73 10.60 21.94 0.26
N GLU A 74 9.55 21.33 -0.28
CA GLU A 74 8.19 21.82 -0.11
C GLU A 74 7.64 21.40 1.29
N PRO A 75 7.09 22.33 2.08
CA PRO A 75 6.59 22.01 3.41
C PRO A 75 5.45 21.00 3.34
N PRO A 76 5.35 20.08 4.32
CA PRO A 76 4.36 19.04 4.24
C PRO A 76 2.91 19.50 4.50
N TYR A 77 2.76 20.72 5.03
CA TYR A 77 1.49 21.32 5.39
C TYR A 77 1.36 22.73 4.79
N GLU A 78 0.14 23.10 4.44
CA GLU A 78 -0.27 24.43 4.01
C GLU A 78 -1.07 25.10 5.14
N GLY A 79 -1.01 26.44 5.24
CA GLY A 79 -1.76 27.21 6.25
C GLY A 79 -0.93 28.34 6.87
N PRO A 80 -1.45 29.00 7.93
CA PRO A 80 -2.61 28.65 8.74
C PRO A 80 -3.97 29.01 8.12
N TYR A 81 -4.96 28.12 8.22
CA TYR A 81 -6.34 28.36 7.76
C TYR A 81 -7.29 28.55 8.94
N ALA A 82 -8.21 29.52 8.83
CA ALA A 82 -9.22 29.77 9.84
C ALA A 82 -10.27 28.65 9.88
N VAL A 83 -10.60 28.16 11.09
CA VAL A 83 -11.61 27.12 11.30
C VAL A 83 -13.01 27.73 11.32
N GLN A 84 -13.84 27.37 10.33
CA GLN A 84 -15.22 27.89 10.21
C GLN A 84 -16.22 27.14 11.10
N LYS A 85 -16.05 25.83 11.25
CA LYS A 85 -16.92 24.96 12.04
C LYS A 85 -16.11 23.91 12.78
N LYS A 86 -16.41 23.73 14.07
CA LYS A 86 -15.82 22.71 14.95
C LYS A 86 -16.76 21.51 15.05
N VAL A 87 -16.19 20.32 15.24
CA VAL A 87 -16.90 19.03 15.35
C VAL A 87 -17.17 18.71 16.82
#